data_AF-A0A7S0KMI7-F1
#
_entry.id   AF-A0A7S0KMI7-F1
#
_cell.length_a   1.000
_cell.length_b   1.000
_cell.length_c   1.000
_cell.angle_alpha   90.00
_cell.angle_beta   90.00
_cell.angle_gamma   90.00
#
_symmetry.space_group_name_H-M   'P 1'
#
loop_
_entity.id
_entity.type
_entity.pdbx_description
1 polymer ?
#
loop_
_entity_poly.entity_id
_entity_poly.type
_entity_poly.pdbx_seq_one_letter_code
_entity_poly.pdbx_strand_id
1 'polypeptide(L)'
;EGIGGMSQGGRSHFMTIIEDHGVYGSTCGYCKSEQNTFRSHGMSAHVCSVEDYQHLIDRGWRRSGNWMYQPVLDRTCCPPYTIRLDVHRFSPTKSQKKVERRLQAYLEGRIDEKGAPTNNARDPPSTAVAATGAEEDVAAAVIERAVTRALAK
;
A
#
# COMPACT_ATOMS: atom_id res chain seq x y z
N GLU A 1 31.43 30.54 -20.16
CA GLU A 1 30.46 29.48 -20.46
C GLU A 1 31.14 28.15 -20.16
N GLY A 2 30.59 27.36 -19.24
CA GLY A 2 31.18 26.09 -18.82
C GLY A 2 30.08 25.17 -18.31
N ILE A 3 29.60 24.30 -19.19
CA ILE A 3 28.46 23.42 -18.96
C ILE A 3 28.97 22.24 -18.12
N GLY A 4 28.61 22.22 -16.84
CA GLY A 4 28.90 21.12 -15.93
C GLY A 4 28.11 19.88 -16.34
N GLY A 5 28.80 18.89 -16.91
CA GLY A 5 28.25 17.58 -17.20
C GLY A 5 27.93 16.84 -15.89
N MET A 6 26.64 16.73 -15.57
CA MET A 6 26.16 15.82 -14.53
C MET A 6 26.26 14.40 -15.07
N SER A 7 27.25 13.66 -14.59
CA SER A 7 27.39 12.22 -14.79
C SER A 7 26.15 11.51 -14.25
N GLN A 8 25.22 11.14 -15.13
CA GLN A 8 24.16 10.21 -14.76
C GLN A 8 24.78 8.83 -14.62
N GLY A 9 25.01 8.42 -13.37
CA GLY A 9 25.20 7.01 -13.05
C GLY A 9 23.94 6.26 -13.47
N GLY A 10 24.06 5.46 -14.53
CA GLY A 10 22.96 4.67 -15.06
C GLY A 10 22.47 3.69 -14.01
N ARG A 11 21.34 4.00 -13.36
CA ARG A 11 20.54 2.98 -12.66
C ARG A 11 20.05 2.04 -13.75
N SER A 12 20.40 0.77 -13.68
CA SER A 12 19.83 -0.25 -14.56
C SER A 12 18.31 -0.22 -14.35
N HIS A 13 17.57 0.36 -15.30
CA HIS A 13 16.13 0.27 -15.30
C HIS A 13 15.81 -1.21 -15.40
N PHE A 14 15.29 -1.82 -14.34
CA PHE A 14 14.87 -3.21 -14.40
C PHE A 14 13.84 -3.32 -15.53
N MET A 15 14.09 -4.23 -16.47
CA MET A 15 13.22 -4.41 -17.62
C MET A 15 11.84 -4.89 -17.15
N THR A 16 10.79 -4.19 -17.55
CA THR A 16 9.41 -4.66 -17.36
C THR A 16 9.03 -5.59 -18.51
N ILE A 17 8.54 -6.78 -18.17
CA ILE A 17 8.09 -7.81 -19.11
C ILE A 17 6.60 -8.05 -18.84
N ILE A 18 5.77 -7.67 -19.81
CA ILE A 18 4.33 -7.85 -19.76
C ILE A 18 3.84 -8.70 -20.93
N GLU A 19 2.73 -9.38 -20.71
CA GLU A 19 1.94 -10.07 -21.72
C GLU A 19 0.55 -9.41 -21.74
N ASP A 20 0.21 -8.78 -22.86
CA ASP A 20 -1.06 -8.10 -23.03
C ASP A 20 -2.18 -9.08 -23.39
N HIS A 21 -3.28 -9.05 -22.65
CA HIS A 21 -4.46 -9.90 -22.87
C HIS A 21 -5.64 -9.11 -23.46
N GLY A 22 -5.48 -7.79 -23.66
CA GLY A 22 -6.51 -6.94 -24.26
C GLY A 22 -7.74 -6.73 -23.38
N VAL A 23 -8.84 -6.30 -23.99
CA VAL A 23 -10.08 -5.98 -23.29
C VAL A 23 -10.94 -7.23 -23.09
N TYR A 24 -11.35 -7.47 -21.86
CA TYR A 24 -12.22 -8.57 -21.46
C TYR A 24 -13.42 -8.07 -20.65
N GLY A 25 -14.41 -8.97 -20.48
CA GLY A 25 -15.59 -8.71 -19.67
C GLY A 25 -15.71 -9.67 -18.50
N SER A 26 -16.23 -9.18 -17.37
CA SER A 26 -16.55 -9.99 -16.20
C SER A 26 -17.86 -9.55 -15.58
N THR A 27 -18.36 -10.33 -14.62
CA THR A 27 -19.46 -9.91 -13.75
C THR A 27 -19.05 -8.67 -12.95
N CYS A 28 -20.04 -7.84 -12.60
CA CYS A 28 -19.80 -6.63 -11.84
C CYS A 28 -19.96 -6.89 -10.34
N GLY A 29 -18.88 -6.70 -9.57
CA GLY A 29 -18.91 -6.89 -8.11
C GLY A 29 -19.73 -5.84 -7.35
N TYR A 30 -20.02 -4.68 -7.94
CA TYR A 30 -20.79 -3.61 -7.29
C TYR A 30 -22.29 -3.86 -7.34
N CYS A 31 -22.85 -3.98 -8.56
CA CYS A 31 -24.28 -4.24 -8.75
C CYS A 31 -24.64 -5.73 -8.75
N LYS A 32 -23.64 -6.62 -8.67
CA LYS A 32 -23.80 -8.08 -8.65
C LYS A 32 -24.56 -8.64 -9.86
N SER A 33 -24.41 -7.98 -11.01
CA SER A 33 -25.02 -8.46 -12.26
C SER A 33 -24.44 -9.83 -12.65
N GLU A 34 -25.32 -10.75 -13.02
CA GLU A 34 -24.95 -12.07 -13.58
C GLU A 34 -24.40 -11.97 -15.02
N GLN A 35 -24.56 -10.81 -15.65
CA GLN A 35 -24.06 -10.52 -16.99
C GLN A 35 -22.66 -9.91 -16.93
N ASN A 36 -21.88 -10.09 -18.00
CA ASN A 36 -20.53 -9.55 -18.15
C ASN A 36 -20.54 -8.03 -18.44
N THR A 37 -20.92 -7.26 -17.42
CA THR A 37 -21.17 -5.82 -17.45
C THR A 37 -19.99 -4.98 -16.99
N PHE A 38 -18.95 -5.61 -16.43
CA PHE A 38 -17.69 -4.97 -16.09
C PHE A 38 -16.68 -5.18 -17.23
N ARG A 39 -16.04 -4.10 -17.69
CA ARG A 39 -15.08 -4.14 -18.80
C ARG A 39 -13.72 -3.65 -18.34
N SER A 40 -12.66 -4.37 -18.68
CA SER A 40 -11.29 -4.00 -18.31
C SER A 40 -10.30 -4.44 -19.37
N HIS A 41 -9.22 -3.69 -19.53
CA HIS A 41 -8.01 -4.12 -20.21
C HIS A 41 -7.16 -4.91 -19.21
N GLY A 42 -6.76 -6.13 -19.54
CA GLY A 42 -5.93 -6.97 -18.69
C GLY A 42 -4.55 -7.23 -19.28
N MET A 43 -3.54 -7.33 -18.42
CA MET A 43 -2.20 -7.79 -18.78
C MET A 43 -1.58 -8.60 -17.64
N SER A 44 -0.71 -9.55 -17.98
CA SER A 44 0.11 -10.28 -17.00
C SER A 44 1.48 -9.63 -16.92
N ALA A 45 1.91 -9.25 -15.73
CA ALA A 45 3.26 -8.73 -15.48
C ALA A 45 4.15 -9.85 -14.93
N HIS A 46 5.03 -10.34 -15.78
CA HIS A 46 6.05 -11.35 -15.43
C HIS A 46 7.19 -10.70 -14.64
N VAL A 47 7.57 -9.49 -15.05
CA VAL A 47 8.51 -8.61 -14.33
C VAL A 47 7.99 -7.19 -14.45
N CYS A 48 8.00 -6.41 -13.38
CA CYS A 48 7.63 -5.00 -13.44
C CYS A 48 8.52 -4.19 -12.50
N SER A 49 9.17 -3.16 -13.06
CA SER A 49 9.93 -2.20 -12.26
C SER A 49 9.00 -1.37 -11.39
N VAL A 50 9.54 -0.82 -10.30
CA VAL A 50 8.76 0.04 -9.40
C VAL A 50 8.35 1.33 -10.13
N GLU A 51 9.24 1.86 -10.96
CA GLU A 51 9.04 3.06 -11.76
C GLU A 51 7.95 2.87 -12.82
N ASP A 52 7.96 1.75 -13.56
CA ASP A 52 6.89 1.46 -14.52
C ASP A 52 5.58 1.19 -13.82
N TYR A 53 5.61 0.47 -12.69
CA TYR A 53 4.39 0.24 -11.92
C TYR A 53 3.78 1.55 -11.41
N GLN A 54 4.61 2.49 -10.97
CA GLN A 54 4.19 3.84 -10.59
C GLN A 54 3.49 4.55 -11.77
N HIS A 55 4.09 4.53 -12.96
CA HIS A 55 3.50 5.08 -14.18
C HIS A 55 2.17 4.41 -14.57
N LEU A 56 2.03 3.11 -14.34
CA LEU A 56 0.81 2.35 -14.57
C LEU A 56 -0.30 2.77 -13.60
N ILE A 57 0.00 2.86 -12.29
CA ILE A 57 -0.97 3.33 -11.29
C ILE A 57 -1.44 4.74 -11.61
N ASP A 58 -0.55 5.64 -12.02
CA ASP A 58 -0.90 7.01 -12.40
C ASP A 58 -1.86 7.08 -13.60
N ARG A 59 -1.88 6.04 -14.42
CA ARG A 59 -2.81 5.88 -15.55
C ARG A 59 -4.06 5.08 -15.20
N GLY A 60 -4.22 4.67 -13.94
CA GLY A 60 -5.41 3.96 -13.46
C GLY A 60 -5.33 2.43 -13.55
N TRP A 61 -4.15 1.87 -13.80
CA TRP A 61 -3.94 0.42 -13.70
C TRP A 61 -3.94 -0.03 -12.23
N ARG A 62 -4.43 -1.25 -12.03
CA ARG A 62 -4.52 -1.95 -10.73
C ARG A 62 -3.82 -3.29 -10.84
N ARG A 63 -3.46 -3.90 -9.71
CA ARG A 63 -2.72 -5.16 -9.65
C ARG A 63 -3.32 -6.15 -8.64
N SER A 64 -3.41 -7.42 -9.04
CA SER A 64 -3.79 -8.57 -8.22
C SER A 64 -2.80 -9.72 -8.49
N GLY A 65 -1.78 -9.86 -7.66
CA GLY A 65 -0.67 -10.79 -7.92
C GLY A 65 0.09 -10.38 -9.19
N ASN A 66 0.19 -11.27 -10.18
CA ASN A 66 0.82 -10.96 -11.47
C ASN A 66 -0.16 -10.35 -12.48
N TRP A 67 -1.45 -10.37 -12.19
CA TRP A 67 -2.46 -9.77 -13.06
C TRP A 67 -2.54 -8.26 -12.84
N MET A 68 -2.48 -7.48 -13.90
CA MET A 68 -2.75 -6.05 -13.91
C MET A 68 -3.96 -5.74 -14.79
N TYR A 69 -4.77 -4.77 -14.38
CA TYR A 69 -5.98 -4.42 -15.12
C TYR A 69 -6.34 -2.93 -15.01
N GLN A 70 -6.91 -2.40 -16.08
CA GLN A 70 -7.44 -1.03 -16.13
C GLN A 70 -8.92 -1.08 -16.53
N PRO A 71 -9.85 -0.64 -15.66
CA PRO A 71 -11.26 -0.56 -15.98
C PRO A 71 -11.53 0.38 -17.17
N VAL A 72 -12.36 -0.07 -18.11
CA VAL A 72 -12.86 0.73 -19.23
C VAL A 72 -14.13 1.44 -18.75
N LEU A 73 -13.94 2.66 -18.24
CA LEU A 73 -14.94 3.37 -17.43
C LEU A 73 -16.24 3.67 -18.20
N ASP A 74 -16.16 3.97 -19.49
CA ASP A 74 -17.29 4.27 -20.37
C ASP A 74 -18.10 3.02 -20.76
N ARG A 75 -17.54 1.82 -20.57
CA ARG A 75 -18.18 0.54 -20.94
C ARG A 75 -18.55 -0.34 -19.75
N THR A 76 -18.26 0.13 -18.53
CA THR A 76 -18.53 -0.58 -17.29
C THR A 76 -19.80 -0.03 -16.64
N CYS A 77 -20.71 -0.90 -16.21
CA CYS A 77 -21.98 -0.45 -15.61
C CYS A 77 -21.83 0.31 -14.28
N CYS A 78 -20.76 0.03 -13.51
CA CYS A 78 -20.44 0.69 -12.25
C CYS A 78 -18.99 1.19 -12.29
N PRO A 79 -18.72 2.39 -12.86
CA PRO A 79 -17.37 2.87 -13.11
C PRO A 79 -16.59 3.10 -11.80
N PRO A 80 -15.47 2.40 -11.56
CA PRO A 80 -14.71 2.57 -10.33
C PRO A 80 -13.68 3.70 -10.48
N TYR A 81 -14.01 4.90 -10.01
CA TYR A 81 -13.05 6.02 -9.99
C TYR A 81 -11.98 5.80 -8.92
N THR A 82 -10.72 5.69 -9.37
CA THR A 82 -9.58 5.54 -8.46
C THR A 82 -9.28 6.89 -7.82
N ILE A 83 -9.34 6.96 -6.48
CA ILE A 83 -8.89 8.11 -5.70
C ILE A 83 -7.48 7.79 -5.21
N ARG A 84 -6.49 8.57 -5.65
CA ARG A 84 -5.10 8.45 -5.18
C ARG A 84 -4.80 9.54 -4.17
N LEU A 85 -4.29 9.14 -3.01
CA LEU A 85 -3.73 10.07 -2.04
C LEU A 85 -2.27 10.35 -2.41
N ASP A 86 -1.94 11.63 -2.63
CA ASP A 86 -0.55 12.05 -2.73
C ASP A 86 0.07 12.04 -1.33
N VAL A 87 0.92 11.05 -1.08
CA VAL A 87 1.56 10.84 0.23
C VAL A 87 2.49 12.00 0.59
N HIS A 88 3.12 12.66 -0.39
CA HIS A 88 4.01 13.80 -0.13
C HIS A 88 3.24 15.04 0.35
N ARG A 89 1.95 15.11 0.02
CA ARG A 89 1.05 16.20 0.43
C ARG A 89 0.13 15.81 1.58
N PHE A 90 0.15 14.55 2.00
CA PHE A 90 -0.68 14.07 3.09
C PHE A 90 -0.18 14.64 4.43
N SER A 91 -1.08 15.32 5.14
CA SER A 91 -0.84 15.77 6.51
C SER A 91 -1.95 15.22 7.42
N PRO A 92 -1.62 14.38 8.41
CA PRO A 92 -2.62 13.77 9.27
C PRO A 92 -3.31 14.82 10.16
N THR A 93 -4.64 14.74 10.20
CA THR A 93 -5.50 15.55 11.07
C THR A 93 -5.30 15.19 12.55
N LYS A 94 -5.73 16.06 13.47
CA LYS A 94 -5.70 15.79 14.91
C LYS A 94 -6.41 14.48 15.28
N SER A 95 -7.53 14.19 14.61
CA SER A 95 -8.29 12.96 14.81
C SER A 95 -7.51 11.72 14.33
N GLN A 96 -6.86 11.80 13.16
CA GLN A 96 -6.01 10.70 12.65
C GLN A 96 -4.80 10.46 13.56
N LYS A 97 -4.12 11.51 14.02
CA LYS A 97 -3.04 11.40 15.02
C LYS A 97 -3.50 10.80 16.35
N LYS A 98 -4.78 10.95 16.72
CA LYS A 98 -5.36 10.31 17.91
C LYS A 98 -5.53 8.80 17.70
N VAL A 99 -5.98 8.39 16.51
CA VAL A 99 -6.09 6.97 16.14
C VAL A 99 -4.71 6.31 16.09
N GLU A 100 -3.73 6.96 15.47
CA GLU A 100 -2.34 6.50 15.41
C GLU A 100 -1.76 6.25 16.81
N ARG A 101 -1.86 7.22 17.73
CA ARG A 101 -1.39 7.05 19.11
C ARG A 101 -2.11 5.93 19.86
N ARG A 102 -3.39 5.71 19.58
CA ARG A 102 -4.16 4.60 20.17
C ARG A 102 -3.66 3.26 19.64
N LEU A 103 -3.40 3.15 18.34
CA LEU A 103 -2.82 1.96 17.73
C LEU A 103 -1.43 1.68 18.31
N GLN A 104 -0.57 2.68 18.39
CA GLN A 104 0.75 2.55 19.01
C GLN A 104 0.66 2.06 20.47
N ALA A 105 -0.25 2.63 21.26
CA ALA A 105 -0.47 2.18 22.63
C ALA A 105 -0.95 0.72 22.71
N TYR A 106 -1.75 0.26 21.73
CA TYR A 106 -2.19 -1.13 21.65
C TYR A 106 -1.03 -2.07 21.30
N LEU A 107 -0.22 -1.70 20.32
CA LEU A 107 0.95 -2.47 19.88
C LEU A 107 2.02 -2.58 20.98
N GLU A 108 2.26 -1.49 21.72
CA GLU A 108 3.12 -1.48 22.91
C GLU A 108 2.49 -2.20 24.12
N GLY A 109 1.24 -2.62 23.98
CA GLY A 109 0.50 -3.37 25.00
C GLY A 109 -0.01 -2.54 26.17
N ARG A 110 0.05 -1.20 26.08
CA ARG A 110 -0.48 -0.26 27.09
C ARG A 110 -2.00 -0.29 27.19
N ILE A 111 -2.69 -0.61 26.10
CA ILE A 111 -4.15 -0.77 26.06
C ILE A 111 -4.56 -2.11 25.44
N ASP A 112 -5.76 -2.58 25.75
CA ASP A 112 -6.39 -3.75 25.13
C ASP A 112 -7.24 -3.39 23.90
N GLU A 113 -7.88 -4.39 23.29
CA GLU A 113 -8.75 -4.24 22.10
C GLU A 113 -9.95 -3.32 22.35
N LYS A 114 -10.42 -3.25 23.61
CA LYS A 114 -11.51 -2.37 24.03
C LYS A 114 -11.02 -0.95 24.30
N GLY A 115 -9.70 -0.75 24.34
CA GLY A 115 -9.03 0.52 24.65
C GLY A 115 -8.88 0.76 26.15
N ALA A 116 -9.10 -0.25 26.99
CA ALA A 116 -8.84 -0.16 28.42
C ALA A 116 -7.33 -0.30 28.70
N PRO A 117 -6.78 0.45 29.67
CA PRO A 117 -5.38 0.31 30.06
C PRO A 117 -5.11 -1.11 30.57
N THR A 118 -4.00 -1.73 30.17
CA THR A 118 -3.59 -3.02 30.71
C THR A 118 -2.60 -2.85 31.86
N ASN A 119 -2.76 -3.65 32.92
CA ASN A 119 -1.88 -3.60 34.10
C ASN A 119 -0.46 -4.13 33.84
N ASN A 120 -0.13 -4.52 32.61
CA ASN A 120 1.20 -4.95 32.21
C ASN A 120 2.06 -3.75 31.82
N ALA A 121 2.20 -2.78 32.71
CA ALA A 121 3.25 -1.77 32.62
C ALA A 121 4.58 -2.42 33.00
N ARG A 122 5.13 -3.26 32.12
CA ARG A 122 6.58 -3.39 32.05
C ARG A 122 7.02 -2.29 31.11
N ASP A 123 7.58 -1.24 31.67
CA ASP A 123 8.21 -0.16 30.91
C ASP A 123 9.07 -0.77 29.80
N PRO A 124 8.74 -0.59 28.51
CA PRO A 124 9.74 -0.78 27.48
C PRO A 124 10.80 0.30 27.68
N PRO A 125 12.09 0.00 27.46
CA PRO A 125 13.13 1.00 27.64
C PRO A 125 12.83 2.21 26.76
N SER A 126 12.83 3.39 27.41
CA SER A 126 12.83 4.69 26.74
C SER A 126 13.93 4.69 25.68
N THR A 127 13.55 4.47 24.43
CA THR A 127 14.44 4.58 23.29
C THR A 127 14.23 5.97 22.70
N ALA A 128 14.76 6.96 23.42
CA ALA A 128 15.36 8.10 22.75
C ALA A 128 16.64 7.58 22.08
N VAL A 129 16.55 7.02 20.87
CA VAL A 129 17.74 6.60 20.12
C VAL A 129 17.67 7.14 18.71
N ALA A 130 18.74 7.86 18.37
CA ALA A 130 18.99 8.55 17.13
C ALA A 130 18.77 7.69 15.89
N ALA A 131 18.34 8.38 14.83
CA ALA A 131 18.12 7.85 13.50
C ALA A 131 19.38 7.16 12.93
N THR A 132 19.42 5.82 12.95
CA THR A 132 20.23 5.00 12.05
C THR A 132 19.57 3.64 11.82
N GLY A 133 19.05 3.40 10.61
CA GLY A 133 19.02 2.10 9.90
C GLY A 133 18.33 0.85 10.49
N ALA A 134 17.85 0.87 11.73
CA ALA A 134 17.32 -0.32 12.42
C ALA A 134 15.79 -0.29 12.69
N GLU A 135 15.06 0.65 12.08
CA GLU A 135 13.62 0.84 12.36
C GLU A 135 12.73 -0.30 11.83
N GLU A 136 13.10 -0.95 10.73
CA GLU A 136 12.24 -1.91 10.04
C GLU A 136 12.10 -3.23 10.83
N ASP A 137 13.18 -3.71 11.43
CA ASP A 137 13.19 -4.92 12.27
C ASP A 137 12.45 -4.74 13.60
N VAL A 138 12.52 -3.55 14.20
CA VAL A 138 11.83 -3.25 15.47
C VAL A 138 10.32 -3.14 15.24
N ALA A 139 9.90 -2.48 14.16
CA ALA A 139 8.50 -2.37 13.80
C ALA A 139 7.87 -3.75 13.52
N ALA A 140 8.59 -4.61 12.77
CA ALA A 140 8.16 -5.98 12.51
C ALA A 140 7.99 -6.80 13.80
N ALA A 141 8.97 -6.73 14.72
CA ALA A 141 8.91 -7.44 16.00
C ALA A 141 7.76 -6.97 16.92
N VAL A 142 7.46 -5.66 16.90
CA VAL A 142 6.31 -5.10 17.64
C VAL A 142 4.98 -5.58 17.04
N ILE A 143 4.88 -5.62 15.71
CA ILE A 143 3.69 -6.14 15.01
C ILE A 143 3.51 -7.63 15.33
N GLU A 144 4.56 -8.43 15.23
CA GLU A 144 4.51 -9.87 15.52
C GLU A 144 4.03 -10.12 16.96
N ARG A 145 4.61 -9.43 17.95
CA ARG A 145 4.20 -9.56 19.36
C ARG A 145 2.73 -9.17 19.59
N ALA A 146 2.24 -8.14 18.91
CA ALA A 146 0.85 -7.72 19.00
C ALA A 146 -0.09 -8.76 18.37
N VAL A 147 0.28 -9.32 17.21
CA VAL A 147 -0.48 -10.39 16.54
C VAL A 147 -0.51 -11.65 17.40
N THR A 148 0.62 -12.10 17.94
CA THR A 148 0.66 -13.24 18.85
C THR A 148 -0.21 -13.02 20.10
N ARG A 149 -0.21 -11.81 20.67
CA ARG A 149 -1.06 -11.48 21.82
C ARG A 149 -2.55 -11.53 21.48
N ALA A 150 -2.94 -11.12 20.29
CA ALA A 150 -4.31 -11.17 19.81
C ALA A 150 -4.76 -12.62 19.54
N LEU A 151 -3.88 -13.46 19.00
CA LEU A 151 -4.16 -14.86 18.68
C LEU A 151 -4.09 -15.82 19.89
N ALA A 152 -3.41 -15.44 20.97
CA ALA A 152 -3.31 -16.24 22.20
C ALA A 152 -4.57 -16.18 23.09
N LYS A 153 -5.69 -15.65 22.58
CA LYS A 153 -7.01 -15.61 23.22
C LYS A 153 -7.99 -16.39 22.37
#